data_AF-A0A527ZNZ3-F1
#
_entry.id   AF-A0A527ZNZ3-F1
#
_cell.length_a   1.000
_cell.length_b   1.000
_cell.length_c   1.000
_cell.angle_alpha   90.00
_cell.angle_beta   90.00
_cell.angle_gamma   90.00
#
_symmetry.space_group_name_H-M   'P 1'
#
loop_
_entity.id
_entity.type
_entity.pdbx_description
1 polymer ?
#
loop_
_entity_poly.entity_id
_entity_poly.type
_entity_poly.pdbx_seq_one_letter_code
_entity_poly.pdbx_strand_id
1 'polypeptide(L)'
;MRRMNEPRRKRGAERTSNRGPAAIPQLPLRRVTNPYPPMAMLSADQIEAIHQASMHILENFGIEVMSPRALSLFEKAGAKVDHASMTVRIDHG
;
A
#
# COMPACT_ATOMS: atom_id res chain seq x y z
N MET A 1 -27.26 -22.97 -65.90
CA MET A 1 -28.31 -23.01 -64.85
C MET A 1 -27.68 -22.69 -63.50
N ARG A 2 -28.13 -21.63 -62.81
CA ARG A 2 -27.64 -21.17 -61.48
C ARG A 2 -27.94 -22.18 -60.37
N ARG A 3 -27.02 -22.36 -59.40
CA ARG A 3 -27.29 -22.45 -57.94
C ARG A 3 -26.06 -21.94 -57.17
N MET A 4 -26.12 -20.72 -56.63
CA MET A 4 -26.45 -20.39 -55.23
C MET A 4 -25.25 -20.59 -54.29
N ASN A 5 -24.38 -19.60 -54.24
CA ASN A 5 -23.36 -19.45 -53.21
C ASN A 5 -24.03 -18.80 -52.00
N GLU A 6 -24.28 -19.56 -50.93
CA GLU A 6 -24.75 -18.99 -49.66
C GLU A 6 -23.69 -18.04 -49.09
N PRO A 7 -24.03 -16.80 -48.74
CA PRO A 7 -23.11 -15.93 -48.03
C PRO A 7 -22.92 -16.50 -46.63
N ARG A 8 -21.73 -17.08 -46.37
CA ARG A 8 -21.25 -17.40 -45.02
C ARG A 8 -21.59 -16.24 -44.08
N ARG A 9 -22.59 -16.43 -43.21
CA ARG A 9 -22.95 -15.48 -42.15
C ARG A 9 -21.68 -15.06 -41.42
N LYS A 10 -21.31 -13.78 -41.56
CA LYS A 10 -20.21 -13.16 -40.82
C LYS A 10 -20.57 -13.20 -39.33
N ARG A 11 -20.13 -14.24 -38.62
CA ARG A 11 -20.17 -14.41 -37.15
C ARG A 11 -19.31 -13.39 -36.38
N GLY A 12 -19.03 -12.23 -36.97
CA GLY A 12 -18.22 -11.17 -36.39
C GLY A 12 -18.97 -9.88 -36.08
N ALA A 13 -20.18 -9.68 -36.62
CA ALA A 13 -20.93 -8.44 -36.43
C ALA A 13 -21.61 -8.32 -35.05
N GLU A 14 -21.85 -9.46 -34.39
CA GLU A 14 -22.62 -9.53 -33.14
C GLU A 14 -21.80 -9.21 -31.88
N ARG A 15 -20.47 -9.21 -31.97
CA ARG A 15 -19.60 -8.81 -30.85
C ARG A 15 -19.51 -7.29 -30.66
N THR A 16 -19.96 -6.51 -31.64
CA THR A 16 -19.92 -5.03 -31.57
C THR A 16 -21.22 -4.45 -31.02
N SER A 17 -22.33 -5.18 -31.04
CA SER A 17 -23.62 -4.71 -30.53
C SER A 17 -23.79 -4.84 -29.02
N ASN A 18 -22.90 -5.58 -28.33
CA ASN A 18 -22.93 -5.69 -26.87
C ASN A 18 -22.02 -4.64 -26.18
N ARG A 19 -21.96 -3.42 -26.73
CA ARG A 19 -21.55 -2.27 -25.93
C ARG A 19 -22.71 -1.98 -25.00
N GLY A 20 -22.57 -2.40 -23.75
CA GLY A 20 -23.44 -2.01 -22.64
C GLY A 20 -23.56 -0.47 -22.54
N PRO A 21 -24.29 0.03 -21.51
CA PRO A 21 -24.68 1.44 -21.43
C PRO A 21 -23.48 2.37 -21.67
N ALA A 22 -23.74 3.50 -22.33
CA ALA A 22 -22.76 4.47 -22.80
C ALA A 22 -21.52 4.55 -21.91
N ALA A 23 -20.33 4.46 -22.51
CA ALA A 23 -19.07 4.49 -21.79
C ALA A 23 -19.08 5.69 -20.83
N ILE A 24 -18.96 5.42 -19.52
CA ILE A 24 -18.90 6.46 -18.50
C ILE A 24 -17.75 7.40 -18.90
N PRO A 25 -18.01 8.72 -19.04
CA PRO A 25 -16.95 9.65 -19.38
C PRO A 25 -15.92 9.68 -18.25
N GLN A 26 -14.81 8.98 -18.47
CA GLN A 26 -13.70 8.90 -17.52
C GLN A 26 -12.94 10.22 -17.51
N LEU A 27 -12.72 10.80 -16.32
CA LEU A 27 -11.87 11.98 -16.21
C LEU A 27 -10.41 11.64 -16.56
N PRO A 28 -9.64 12.60 -17.12
CA PRO A 28 -8.21 12.42 -17.36
C PRO A 28 -7.47 12.05 -16.07
N LEU A 29 -6.49 11.16 -16.20
CA LEU A 29 -5.66 10.75 -15.08
C LEU A 29 -4.85 11.95 -14.58
N ARG A 30 -4.98 12.26 -13.28
CA ARG A 30 -4.26 13.37 -12.65
C ARG A 30 -3.90 12.99 -11.22
N ARG A 31 -2.79 13.56 -10.73
CA ARG A 31 -2.44 13.53 -9.31
C ARG A 31 -3.43 14.37 -8.52
N VAL A 32 -4.31 13.72 -7.76
CA VAL A 32 -5.23 14.40 -6.85
C VAL A 32 -4.46 14.80 -5.60
N THR A 33 -4.54 16.08 -5.24
CA THR A 33 -3.97 16.63 -4.01
C THR A 33 -5.11 17.02 -3.09
N ASN A 34 -5.13 16.50 -1.87
CA ASN A 34 -6.11 16.90 -0.87
C ASN A 34 -5.81 18.35 -0.42
N PRO A 35 -6.72 19.32 -0.62
CA PRO A 35 -6.50 20.71 -0.19
C PRO A 35 -6.75 20.89 1.31
N TYR A 36 -7.40 19.93 1.97
CA TYR A 36 -7.73 20.03 3.39
C TYR A 36 -6.61 19.46 4.26
N PRO A 37 -6.37 20.05 5.44
CA PRO A 37 -5.48 19.45 6.42
C PRO A 37 -6.04 18.08 6.85
N PRO A 38 -5.17 17.18 7.33
CA PRO A 38 -5.60 15.92 7.92
C PRO A 38 -6.63 16.16 9.02
N MET A 39 -7.64 15.30 9.10
CA MET A 39 -8.63 15.36 10.16
C MET A 39 -7.96 15.05 11.51
N ALA A 40 -8.00 16.00 12.44
CA ALA A 40 -7.41 15.86 13.77
C ALA A 40 -8.38 15.17 14.74
N MET A 41 -8.47 13.84 14.66
CA MET A 41 -9.29 13.04 15.59
C MET A 41 -8.70 12.98 17.02
N LEU A 42 -7.40 13.20 17.15
CA LEU A 42 -6.67 13.22 18.42
C LEU A 42 -6.07 14.61 18.64
N SER A 43 -6.03 15.06 19.91
CA SER A 43 -5.31 16.28 20.28
C SER A 43 -3.79 16.09 20.16
N ALA A 44 -3.04 17.20 20.13
CA ALA A 44 -1.58 17.14 20.11
C ALA A 44 -1.02 16.36 21.30
N ASP A 45 -1.57 16.58 22.51
CA ASP A 45 -1.14 15.88 23.72
C ASP A 45 -1.43 14.37 23.66
N GLN A 46 -2.54 13.97 23.02
CA GLN A 46 -2.86 12.55 22.82
C GLN A 46 -1.90 11.88 21.83
N ILE A 47 -1.50 12.58 20.78
CA ILE A 47 -0.50 12.10 19.83
C ILE A 47 0.85 11.95 20.55
N GLU A 48 1.22 12.93 21.37
CA GLU A 48 2.46 12.86 22.17
C GLU A 48 2.42 11.70 23.16
N ALA A 49 1.29 11.46 23.82
CA ALA A 49 1.12 10.31 24.71
C ALA A 49 1.33 8.96 23.98
N ILE A 50 0.81 8.83 22.76
CA ILE A 50 1.04 7.64 21.92
C ILE A 50 2.51 7.54 21.51
N HIS A 51 3.14 8.66 21.17
CA HIS A 51 4.54 8.70 20.79
C HIS A 51 5.44 8.20 21.94
N GLN A 52 5.25 8.76 23.14
CA GLN A 52 6.00 8.37 24.34
C GLN A 52 5.79 6.91 24.71
N ALA A 53 4.53 6.42 24.66
CA ALA A 53 4.24 5.02 24.91
C ALA A 53 4.91 4.10 23.87
N SER A 54 4.95 4.52 22.61
CA SER A 54 5.60 3.76 21.53
C SER A 54 7.12 3.69 21.75
N MET A 55 7.76 4.80 22.11
CA MET A 55 9.21 4.83 22.39
C MET A 55 9.57 3.98 23.59
N HIS A 56 8.80 4.07 24.67
CA HIS A 56 8.95 3.19 25.83
C HIS A 56 8.88 1.71 25.43
N ILE A 57 7.99 1.34 24.50
CA ILE A 57 7.91 -0.04 24.02
C ILE A 57 9.18 -0.44 23.24
N LEU A 58 9.65 0.41 22.33
CA LEU A 58 10.82 0.15 21.49
C LEU A 58 12.12 0.07 22.30
N GLU A 59 12.23 0.84 23.38
CA GLU A 59 13.40 0.84 24.26
C GLU A 59 13.39 -0.35 25.23
N ASN A 60 12.23 -0.61 25.86
CA ASN A 60 12.14 -1.57 26.96
C ASN A 60 11.83 -3.00 26.54
N PHE A 61 11.12 -3.20 25.44
CA PHE A 61 10.79 -4.52 24.91
C PHE A 61 11.52 -4.77 23.60
N GLY A 62 11.58 -3.75 22.73
CA GLY A 62 12.16 -3.88 21.38
C GLY A 62 11.22 -4.60 20.42
N ILE A 63 11.73 -4.90 19.23
CA ILE A 63 11.01 -5.61 18.18
C ILE A 63 11.88 -6.75 17.65
N GLU A 64 11.26 -7.91 17.43
CA GLU A 64 11.90 -9.05 16.79
C GLU A 64 12.07 -8.82 15.28
N VAL A 65 13.30 -8.95 14.79
CA VAL A 65 13.67 -8.76 13.39
C VAL A 65 14.36 -10.02 12.87
N MET A 66 13.59 -10.86 12.18
CA MET A 66 14.04 -12.18 11.70
C MET A 66 14.98 -12.14 10.47
N SER A 67 15.58 -10.99 10.17
CA SER A 67 16.48 -10.82 9.04
C SER A 67 17.89 -10.47 9.51
N PRO A 68 18.88 -11.36 9.32
CA PRO A 68 20.26 -11.09 9.72
C PRO A 68 20.83 -9.81 9.11
N ARG A 69 20.44 -9.50 7.86
CA ARG A 69 20.83 -8.26 7.19
C ARG A 69 20.26 -7.03 7.88
N ALA A 70 19.00 -7.08 8.32
CA ALA A 70 18.38 -5.97 9.01
C ALA A 70 18.99 -5.78 10.41
N LEU A 71 19.27 -6.86 11.14
CA LEU A 71 19.99 -6.81 12.41
C LEU A 71 21.32 -6.08 12.26
N SER A 72 22.15 -6.44 11.26
CA SER A 72 23.42 -5.74 10.99
C SER A 72 23.25 -4.27 10.61
N LEU A 73 22.13 -3.88 10.00
CA LEU A 73 21.85 -2.47 9.70
C LEU A 73 21.49 -1.69 10.98
N PHE A 74 20.70 -2.29 11.86
CA PHE A 74 20.33 -1.68 13.14
C PHE A 74 21.54 -1.53 14.07
N GLU A 75 22.42 -2.53 14.14
CA GLU A 75 23.67 -2.43 14.90
C GLU A 75 24.56 -1.28 14.40
N LYS A 76 24.71 -1.15 13.07
CA LYS A 76 25.48 -0.05 12.47
C LYS A 76 24.88 1.33 12.75
N ALA A 77 23.56 1.39 12.92
CA ALA A 77 22.85 2.61 13.29
C ALA A 77 22.92 2.91 14.81
N GLY A 78 23.56 2.05 15.61
CA GLY A 78 23.71 2.22 17.05
C GLY A 78 22.59 1.62 17.90
N ALA A 79 21.68 0.85 17.31
CA ALA A 79 20.67 0.12 18.07
C ALA A 79 21.27 -1.07 18.82
N LYS A 80 20.69 -1.41 19.99
CA LYS A 80 21.10 -2.58 20.77
C LYS A 80 20.43 -3.82 20.17
N VAL A 81 21.22 -4.75 19.68
CA VAL A 81 20.72 -5.98 19.04
C VAL A 81 21.11 -7.20 19.84
N ASP A 82 20.11 -8.02 20.17
CA ASP A 82 20.31 -9.36 20.68
C ASP A 82 20.14 -10.36 19.54
N HIS A 83 21.24 -10.97 19.09
CA HIS A 83 21.22 -11.97 18.02
C HIS A 83 20.64 -13.32 18.45
N ALA A 84 20.62 -13.63 19.75
CA ALA A 84 20.07 -14.90 20.23
C ALA A 84 18.54 -14.91 20.15
N SER A 85 17.92 -13.79 20.53
CA SER A 85 16.46 -13.60 20.43
C SER A 85 16.02 -12.85 19.17
N MET A 86 16.96 -12.41 18.32
CA MET A 86 16.73 -11.54 17.16
C MET A 86 15.98 -10.24 17.50
N THR A 87 16.15 -9.73 18.72
CA THR A 87 15.44 -8.54 19.21
C THR A 87 16.28 -7.29 19.04
N VAL A 88 15.70 -6.26 18.44
CA VAL A 88 16.31 -4.92 18.27
C VAL A 88 15.65 -3.95 19.24
N ARG A 89 16.46 -3.26 20.04
CA ARG A 89 16.03 -2.22 20.98
C ARG A 89 16.62 -0.88 20.55
N ILE A 90 15.76 0.12 20.47
CA ILE A 90 16.12 1.46 20.01
C ILE A 90 15.96 2.38 21.21
N ASP A 91 17.06 3.05 21.57
CA ASP A 91 17.08 4.01 22.67
C ASP A 91 16.45 5.34 22.21
N HIS A 92 15.78 6.05 23.12
CA HIS A 92 15.56 7.47 22.90
C HIS A 92 16.90 8.17 23.22
N GLY A 93 17.43 8.93 22.26
CA GLY A 93 18.76 9.56 22.40
C GLY A 93 18.85 10.54 23.56
#